data_AF-W4QQK9-F1
#
_entry.id   AF-W4QQK9-F1
#
_cell.length_a   1.000
_cell.length_b   1.000
_cell.length_c   1.000
_cell.angle_alpha   90.00
_cell.angle_beta   90.00
_cell.angle_gamma   90.00
#
_symmetry.space_group_name_H-M   'P 1'
#
loop_
_entity.id
_entity.type
_entity.pdbx_description
1 polymer ?
#
loop_
_entity_poly.entity_id
_entity_poly.type
_entity_poly.pdbx_seq_one_letter_code
_entity_poly.pdbx_strand_id
1 'polypeptide(L)'
;MNLPIETIQEQLQQLLNDLQKAYPFSKETLLVVGTSTSEVVGEHIGSNGSHEIAKVIFNVLEEVQLKTGVRLAFQCCEHLTER
;
A
#
# COMPACT_ATOMS: atom_id res chain seq x y z
N MET A 1 14.76 -7.77 8.02
CA MET A 1 14.26 -9.03 7.42
C MET A 1 14.00 -8.71 5.96
N ASN A 2 14.80 -9.24 5.02
CA ASN A 2 14.68 -8.84 3.61
C ASN A 2 13.56 -9.66 2.94
N LEU A 3 12.35 -9.09 2.84
CA LEU A 3 11.23 -9.75 2.16
C LEU A 3 11.38 -9.61 0.63
N PRO A 4 11.24 -10.69 -0.15
CA PRO A 4 11.17 -10.60 -1.61
C PRO A 4 9.98 -9.73 -2.04
N ILE A 5 10.13 -8.95 -3.11
CA ILE A 5 9.08 -8.05 -3.64
C ILE A 5 7.79 -8.82 -3.98
N GLU A 6 7.92 -10.02 -4.54
CA GLU A 6 6.78 -10.92 -4.82
C GLU A 6 5.98 -11.24 -3.54
N THR A 7 6.66 -11.42 -2.42
CA THR A 7 6.02 -11.68 -1.12
C THR A 7 5.22 -10.48 -0.62
N ILE A 8 5.68 -9.24 -0.89
CA ILE A 8 4.95 -8.01 -0.52
C ILE A 8 3.64 -7.92 -1.29
N GLN A 9 3.67 -8.22 -2.59
CA GLN A 9 2.47 -8.21 -3.43
C GLN A 9 1.42 -9.22 -2.93
N GLU A 10 1.82 -10.47 -2.72
CA GLU A 10 0.91 -11.53 -2.27
C GLU A 10 0.32 -11.23 -0.90
N GLN A 11 1.14 -10.77 0.05
CA GLN A 11 0.69 -10.40 1.38
C GLN A 11 -0.29 -9.23 1.36
N LEU A 12 -0.02 -8.21 0.54
CA LEU A 12 -0.91 -7.06 0.40
C LEU A 12 -2.24 -7.46 -0.25
N GLN A 13 -2.21 -8.30 -1.28
CA GLN A 13 -3.43 -8.83 -1.90
C GLN A 13 -4.27 -9.62 -0.89
N GLN A 14 -3.62 -10.50 -0.10
CA GLN A 14 -4.31 -11.26 0.94
C GLN A 14 -4.92 -10.33 2.00
N LEU A 15 -4.17 -9.34 2.47
CA LEU A 15 -4.64 -8.34 3.42
C LEU A 15 -5.87 -7.59 2.91
N LEU A 16 -5.84 -7.11 1.66
CA LEU A 16 -6.96 -6.38 1.05
C LEU A 16 -8.18 -7.27 0.86
N ASN A 17 -8.00 -8.53 0.48
CA ASN A 17 -9.10 -9.49 0.38
C ASN A 17 -9.75 -9.74 1.74
N ASP A 18 -8.96 -9.89 2.81
CA ASP A 18 -9.49 -10.11 4.14
C ASP A 18 -10.16 -8.85 4.70
N LEU A 19 -9.60 -7.67 4.44
CA LEU A 19 -10.22 -6.40 4.78
C LEU A 19 -11.54 -6.20 4.05
N GLN A 20 -11.63 -6.57 2.77
CA GLN A 20 -12.86 -6.49 1.98
C GLN A 20 -13.95 -7.45 2.52
N LYS A 21 -13.59 -8.62 3.04
CA LYS A 21 -14.53 -9.53 3.70
C LYS A 21 -15.09 -8.93 4.99
N ALA A 22 -14.25 -8.23 5.76
CA ALA A 22 -14.66 -7.57 6.99
C ALA A 22 -15.46 -6.29 6.73
N TYR A 23 -15.10 -5.54 5.69
CA TYR A 23 -15.76 -4.30 5.28
C TYR A 23 -15.79 -4.16 3.76
N PRO A 24 -16.96 -4.33 3.12
CA PRO A 24 -17.08 -4.28 1.67
C PRO A 24 -16.58 -2.97 1.07
N PHE A 25 -15.72 -3.09 0.06
CA PHE A 25 -15.24 -1.96 -0.72
C PHE A 25 -16.27 -1.55 -1.78
N SER A 26 -16.55 -0.26 -1.83
CA SER A 26 -17.47 0.35 -2.79
C SER A 26 -17.07 1.80 -3.08
N LYS A 27 -17.78 2.47 -3.98
CA LYS A 27 -17.54 3.87 -4.37
C LYS A 27 -17.73 4.86 -3.23
N GLU A 28 -18.46 4.46 -2.19
CA GLU A 28 -18.76 5.23 -1.00
C GLU A 28 -17.65 5.10 0.05
N THR A 29 -16.83 4.05 -0.04
CA THR A 29 -15.72 3.76 0.87
C THR A 29 -14.48 4.56 0.51
N LEU A 30 -13.84 5.15 1.52
CA LEU A 30 -12.52 5.77 1.43
C LEU A 30 -11.52 4.90 2.18
N LEU A 31 -10.56 4.32 1.46
CA LEU A 31 -9.43 3.61 2.03
C LEU A 31 -8.25 4.57 2.16
N VAL A 32 -7.85 4.84 3.39
CA VAL A 32 -6.68 5.68 3.71
C VAL A 32 -5.48 4.77 3.94
N VAL A 33 -4.42 4.97 3.16
CA VAL A 33 -3.18 4.18 3.20
C VAL A 33 -2.05 5.05 3.72
N GLY A 34 -1.56 4.72 4.92
CA GLY A 34 -0.28 5.21 5.44
C GLY A 34 0.74 4.08 5.36
N THR A 35 1.89 4.33 4.74
CA THR A 35 2.95 3.34 4.63
C THR A 35 4.32 3.99 4.70
N SER A 36 5.25 3.33 5.39
CA SER A 36 6.65 3.69 5.44
C SER A 36 7.45 2.64 4.68
N THR A 37 7.96 3.00 3.50
CA THR A 37 8.69 2.05 2.64
C THR A 37 10.01 1.60 3.26
N SER A 38 10.61 2.38 4.17
CA SER A 38 11.79 1.98 4.95
C SER A 38 11.48 0.92 6.00
N GLU A 39 10.31 1.01 6.65
CA GLU A 39 9.85 0.03 7.65
C GLU A 39 9.42 -1.29 7.00
N VAL A 40 8.77 -1.23 5.81
CA VAL A 40 8.38 -2.42 5.04
C VAL A 40 9.60 -3.30 4.67
N VAL A 41 10.77 -2.69 4.50
CA VAL A 41 12.03 -3.37 4.16
C VAL A 41 12.83 -3.80 5.41
N GLY A 42 12.56 -3.20 6.57
CA GLY A 42 13.31 -3.44 7.80
C GLY A 42 14.71 -2.81 7.80
N GLU A 43 14.81 -1.58 7.29
CA GLU A 43 15.86 -0.56 7.49
C GLU A 43 16.87 -0.25 6.37
N HIS A 44 17.26 -1.11 5.43
CA HIS A 44 18.21 -0.66 4.38
C HIS A 44 18.16 -1.44 3.05
N ILE A 45 17.46 -0.88 2.07
CA ILE A 45 17.87 -0.90 0.66
C ILE A 45 17.80 0.54 0.17
N GLY A 46 18.86 1.03 -0.49
CA GLY A 46 18.97 2.44 -0.92
C GLY A 46 17.75 2.94 -1.72
N SER A 47 17.65 4.24 -1.95
CA SER A 47 16.45 4.95 -2.46
C SER A 47 15.74 4.32 -3.66
N ASN A 48 16.43 3.52 -4.48
CA ASN A 48 15.84 2.77 -5.59
C ASN A 48 14.95 1.60 -5.12
N GLY A 49 15.30 0.90 -4.04
CA GLY A 49 14.51 -0.22 -3.52
C GLY A 49 13.18 0.23 -2.92
N SER A 50 13.16 1.40 -2.26
CA SER A 50 11.91 2.01 -1.77
C SER A 50 10.95 2.39 -2.89
N HIS A 51 11.45 2.78 -4.07
CA HIS A 51 10.60 3.15 -5.20
C HIS A 51 9.92 1.92 -5.83
N GLU A 52 10.67 0.83 -6.03
CA GLU A 52 10.09 -0.42 -6.56
C GLU A 52 9.01 -0.97 -5.64
N ILE A 53 9.22 -0.90 -4.33
CA ILE A 53 8.22 -1.34 -3.34
C ILE A 53 7.01 -0.44 -3.34
N ALA A 54 7.19 0.89 -3.37
CA ALA A 54 6.08 1.83 -3.48
C ALA A 54 5.23 1.55 -4.74
N LYS A 55 5.89 1.24 -5.87
CA LYS A 55 5.24 0.89 -7.13
C LYS A 55 4.43 -0.40 -7.02
N VAL A 56 4.98 -1.44 -6.39
CA VAL A 56 4.24 -2.69 -6.16
C VAL A 56 3.02 -2.46 -5.28
N ILE A 57 3.17 -1.73 -4.17
CA ILE A 57 2.06 -1.39 -3.27
C ILE A 57 0.98 -0.61 -4.02
N PHE A 58 1.38 0.41 -4.78
CA PHE A 58 0.46 1.24 -5.56
C PHE A 58 -0.31 0.43 -6.60
N ASN A 59 0.37 -0.40 -7.38
CA ASN A 59 -0.27 -1.21 -8.42
C ASN A 59 -1.35 -2.14 -7.85
N VAL A 60 -1.06 -2.79 -6.72
CA VAL A 60 -2.04 -3.67 -6.05
C VAL A 60 -3.26 -2.87 -5.57
N LEU A 61 -3.04 -1.69 -4.99
CA LEU A 61 -4.12 -0.82 -4.54
C LEU A 61 -4.97 -0.29 -5.71
N GLU A 62 -4.33 0.11 -6.81
CA GLU A 62 -4.98 0.57 -8.03
C GLU A 62 -5.85 -0.54 -8.65
N GLU A 63 -5.35 -1.78 -8.72
CA GLU A 63 -6.16 -2.91 -9.17
C GLU A 63 -7.42 -3.12 -8.32
N VAL A 64 -7.31 -2.99 -7.00
CA VAL A 64 -8.45 -3.10 -6.09
C VAL A 64 -9.42 -1.93 -6.28
N GLN A 65 -8.91 -0.72 -6.48
CA GLN A 65 -9.73 0.44 -6.84
C GLN A 65 -10.49 0.22 -8.15
N LEU A 66 -9.85 -0.30 -9.19
CA LEU A 66 -10.49 -0.58 -10.48
C LEU A 66 -11.58 -1.66 -10.36
N LYS A 67 -11.34 -2.70 -9.54
CA LYS A 67 -12.28 -3.82 -9.34
C LYS A 67 -13.50 -3.44 -8.49
N THR A 68 -13.33 -2.58 -7.48
CA THR A 68 -14.35 -2.32 -6.45
C THR A 68 -14.95 -0.92 -6.51
N GLY A 69 -14.26 0.02 -7.15
CA GLY A 69 -14.59 1.43 -7.13
C GLY A 69 -14.19 2.17 -5.84
N VAL A 70 -13.47 1.53 -4.91
CA VAL A 70 -13.03 2.18 -3.66
C VAL A 70 -12.19 3.41 -3.93
N ARG A 71 -12.40 4.48 -3.15
CA ARG A 71 -11.56 5.67 -3.23
C ARG A 71 -10.30 5.47 -2.41
N LEU A 72 -9.16 5.83 -2.95
CA LEU A 72 -7.87 5.78 -2.27
C LEU A 72 -7.46 7.18 -1.80
N ALA A 73 -6.94 7.26 -0.58
CA ALA A 73 -6.19 8.42 -0.09
C ALA A 73 -4.86 7.93 0.48
N PHE A 74 -3.78 8.64 0.18
CA PHE A 74 -2.45 8.30 0.66
C PHE A 74 -2.02 9.33 1.71
N GLN A 75 -1.72 8.84 2.91
CA GLN A 75 -1.17 9.68 3.96
C GLN A 75 0.29 10.02 3.61
N CYS A 76 0.59 11.31 3.58
CA CYS A 76 1.97 11.79 3.47
C CYS A 76 2.69 11.63 4.81
N CYS A 77 4.00 11.39 4.77
CA CYS A 77 4.81 11.44 5.99
C CYS A 77 4.72 12.84 6.62
N GLU A 78 4.93 12.90 7.93
CA GLU A 78 4.94 14.11 8.75
C GLU A 78 5.73 15.28 8.14
N HIS A 79 6.82 14.96 7.43
CA HIS A 79 7.69 15.91 6.73
C HIS A 79 7.01 16.75 5.62
N LEU A 80 5.86 16.32 5.10
CA LEU A 80 5.09 17.06 4.08
C LEU A 80 4.03 17.99 4.68
N THR A 81 3.81 17.93 6.00
CA THR A 81 2.82 18.78 6.72
C THR A 81 3.48 19.96 7.44
N GLU A 82 4.82 20.03 7.48
CA GLU A 82 5.58 21.16 8.04
C GLU A 82 5.95 22.21 6.98
N ARG A 83 4.95 22.83 6.32
CA ARG A 83 5.08 24.15 5.69
C ARG A 83 3.76 24.92 5.67
#